data_AF-A0A158C624-F1
#
_entry.id   AF-A0A158C624-F1
#
_cell.length_a   1.000
_cell.length_b   1.000
_cell.length_c   1.000
_cell.angle_alpha   90.00
_cell.angle_beta   90.00
_cell.angle_gamma   90.00
#
_symmetry.space_group_name_H-M   'P 1'
#
loop_
_entity.id
_entity.type
_entity.pdbx_description
1 polymer ?
#
loop_
_entity_poly.entity_id
_entity_poly.type
_entity_poly.pdbx_seq_one_letter_code
_entity_poly.pdbx_strand_id
1 'polypeptide(L)' 'MLSANSKSPEPEDPISKIGFQILSNTKGGIAQFYDRDMTKEMADEGMKGMQQFVADPSKIDSILAQLEQTRKRIYKK' A
#
# COMPACT_ATOMS: atom_id res chain seq x y z
N MET A 1 -9.53 -6.47 -11.64
CA MET A 1 -8.78 -5.31 -11.10
C MET A 1 -8.83 -4.20 -12.13
N LEU A 2 -9.05 -2.96 -11.69
CA LEU A 2 -9.06 -1.80 -12.58
C LEU A 2 -7.63 -1.47 -13.04
N SER A 3 -7.49 -1.05 -14.30
CA SER A 3 -6.21 -0.65 -14.85
C SER A 3 -5.70 0.62 -14.15
N ALA A 4 -4.43 0.63 -13.77
CA ALA A 4 -3.76 1.83 -13.26
C ALA A 4 -3.44 2.84 -14.38
N ASN A 5 -3.60 2.45 -15.65
CA ASN A 5 -3.45 3.35 -16.78
C ASN A 5 -4.74 4.14 -17.00
N SER A 6 -4.68 5.46 -16.82
CA SER A 6 -5.80 6.37 -17.00
C SER A 6 -6.34 6.45 -18.43
N LYS A 7 -5.64 5.87 -19.42
CA LYS A 7 -6.08 5.78 -20.83
C LYS A 7 -6.72 4.45 -21.20
N SER A 8 -6.87 3.52 -20.26
CA SER A 8 -7.55 2.24 -20.54
C SER A 8 -9.04 2.46 -20.83
N PRO A 9 -9.68 1.59 -21.65
CA PRO A 9 -11.12 1.65 -21.87
C PRO A 9 -11.90 1.58 -20.56
N GLU A 10 -12.97 2.36 -20.45
CA GLU A 10 -13.84 2.37 -19.27
C GLU A 10 -14.58 1.01 -19.15
N PRO A 11 -14.66 0.40 -17.95
CA PRO A 11 -15.42 -0.83 -17.74
C PRO A 11 -16.93 -0.63 -17.92
N GLU A 12 -17.63 -1.68 -18.36
CA GLU A 12 -19.10 -1.67 -18.51
C GLU A 12 -19.85 -1.90 -17.19
N ASP A 13 -19.23 -2.59 -16.22
CA ASP A 13 -19.83 -2.86 -14.92
C ASP A 13 -20.00 -1.57 -14.09
N PRO A 14 -21.19 -1.28 -13.52
CA PRO A 14 -21.47 -0.02 -12.82
C PRO A 14 -20.53 0.27 -11.64
N ILE A 15 -20.18 -0.75 -10.85
CA ILE A 15 -19.27 -0.60 -9.70
C ILE A 15 -17.85 -0.31 -10.18
N SER A 16 -17.41 -1.05 -11.18
CA SER A 16 -16.11 -0.88 -11.82
C SER A 16 -15.95 0.48 -12.50
N LYS A 17 -17.03 1.02 -13.09
CA LYS A 17 -17.08 2.35 -13.71
C LYS A 17 -16.87 3.47 -12.69
N ILE A 18 -17.54 3.40 -11.54
CA ILE A 18 -17.35 4.35 -10.44
C ILE A 18 -15.88 4.30 -9.95
N GLY A 19 -15.35 3.09 -9.73
CA GLY A 19 -13.95 2.92 -9.36
C GLY A 19 -12.98 3.49 -10.40
N PHE A 20 -13.24 3.29 -11.69
CA PHE A 20 -12.41 3.81 -12.78
C PHE A 20 -12.36 5.34 -12.81
N GLN A 21 -13.50 6.01 -12.60
CA GLN A 21 -13.58 7.47 -12.59
C GLN A 21 -12.87 8.09 -11.37
N ILE A 22 -12.96 7.45 -10.20
CA ILE A 22 -12.22 7.87 -9.00
C ILE A 22 -10.72 7.76 -9.26
N LEU A 23 -10.27 6.60 -9.76
CA LEU A 23 -8.85 6.34 -10.00
C LEU A 23 -8.25 7.24 -11.08
N SER A 24 -8.95 7.45 -12.20
CA SER A 24 -8.45 8.26 -13.33
C SER A 24 -8.34 9.75 -13.03
N ASN A 25 -9.10 10.26 -12.05
CA ASN A 25 -9.10 11.67 -11.66
C ASN A 25 -8.27 11.95 -10.39
N THR A 26 -7.65 10.93 -9.81
CA THR A 26 -6.83 11.09 -8.60
C THR A 26 -5.56 11.87 -8.92
N LYS A 27 -5.44 13.08 -8.35
CA LYS A 27 -4.24 13.92 -8.51
C LYS A 27 -3.10 13.38 -7.64
N GLY A 28 -1.91 13.25 -8.23
CA GLY A 28 -0.72 12.69 -7.56
C GLY A 28 -0.38 11.25 -7.94
N GLY A 29 -1.18 10.63 -8.82
CA GLY A 29 -1.01 9.23 -9.21
C GLY A 29 -1.63 8.26 -8.22
N ILE A 30 -1.73 7.01 -8.61
CA ILE A 30 -2.23 5.93 -7.75
C ILE A 30 -1.01 5.29 -7.11
N ALA A 31 -0.93 5.32 -5.77
CA ALA A 31 0.08 4.58 -5.04
C ALA A 31 0.01 3.11 -5.46
N GLN A 32 1.11 2.58 -5.98
CA GLN A 32 1.20 1.14 -6.24
C GLN A 32 1.22 0.40 -4.90
N PHE A 33 0.65 -0.81 -4.87
CA PHE A 33 0.51 -1.58 -3.64
C PHE A 33 1.83 -1.65 -2.87
N TYR A 34 1.77 -1.39 -1.56
CA TYR A 34 2.92 -1.31 -0.66
C TYR A 34 3.85 -2.56 -0.73
N ASP A 35 3.28 -3.73 -1.02
CA ASP A 35 4.00 -4.99 -1.14
C ASP A 35 4.83 -5.13 -2.44
N ARG A 36 4.54 -4.34 -3.49
CA ARG A 36 5.27 -4.40 -4.76
C ARG A 36 6.68 -3.84 -4.67
N ASP A 37 6.90 -2.87 -3.80
CA ASP A 37 8.20 -2.19 -3.63
C ASP A 37 9.05 -2.81 -2.52
N MET A 38 8.56 -3.89 -1.89
CA MET A 38 9.18 -4.51 -0.72
C MET A 38 9.49 -5.98 -0.96
N THR A 39 10.48 -6.52 -0.24
CA THR A 39 10.61 -7.99 -0.17
C THR A 39 9.38 -8.58 0.52
N LYS A 40 9.01 -9.82 0.21
CA LYS A 40 7.85 -10.47 0.85
C LYS A 40 7.89 -10.37 2.38
N GLU A 41 9.07 -10.61 2.96
CA GLU A 41 9.26 -10.52 4.41
C GLU A 41 9.05 -9.09 4.94
N MET A 42 9.49 -8.07 4.22
CA MET A 42 9.29 -6.66 4.63
C MET A 42 7.84 -6.23 4.45
N ALA A 43 7.17 -6.67 3.39
CA ALA A 43 5.76 -6.41 3.16
C ALA A 43 4.89 -7.00 4.29
N ASP A 44 5.15 -8.25 4.68
CA ASP A 44 4.42 -8.94 5.75
C ASP A 44 4.59 -8.22 7.11
N GLU A 45 5.81 -7.78 7.45
CA GLU A 45 6.07 -7.02 8.69
C GLU A 45 5.49 -5.60 8.66
N GLY A 46 5.57 -4.92 7.51
CA GLY A 46 4.94 -3.62 7.31
C GLY A 46 3.42 -3.65 7.53
N MET A 47 2.74 -4.67 7.01
CA MET A 47 1.30 -4.87 7.21
C MET A 47 0.93 -5.09 8.68
N LYS A 48 1.72 -5.85 9.43
CA LYS A 48 1.53 -6.03 10.89
C LYS A 48 1.68 -4.70 11.63
N GLY A 49 2.70 -3.90 11.27
CA GLY A 49 2.89 -2.57 11.83
C GLY A 49 1.70 -1.63 11.58
N MET A 50 1.15 -1.65 10.36
CA MET A 50 -0.06 -0.89 10.04
C MET A 50 -1.26 -1.33 10.88
N GLN A 51 -1.47 -2.64 11.06
CA GLN A 51 -2.56 -3.16 11.90
C GLN A 51 -2.40 -2.74 13.37
N GLN A 52 -1.17 -2.80 13.91
CA GLN A 52 -0.88 -2.36 15.28
C GLN A 52 -1.16 -0.87 15.46
N PHE A 53 -0.81 -0.04 14.47
CA PHE A 53 -1.08 1.39 14.52
C PHE A 53 -2.59 1.70 14.51
N VAL A 54 -3.37 0.99 13.68
CA VAL A 54 -4.84 1.13 13.66
C VAL A 54 -5.45 0.74 15.01
N ALA A 55 -4.91 -0.27 15.68
CA ALA A 55 -5.38 -0.72 16.99
C ALA A 55 -4.99 0.25 18.12
N ASP A 56 -3.78 0.80 18.08
CA ASP A 56 -3.25 1.71 19.10
C ASP A 56 -2.25 2.72 18.49
N PRO A 57 -2.73 3.91 18.09
CA PRO A 57 -1.89 4.94 17.49
C PRO A 57 -0.79 5.46 18.41
N SER A 58 -0.93 5.30 19.74
CA SER A 58 0.06 5.80 20.71
C SER A 58 1.41 5.08 20.62
N LYS A 59 1.43 3.89 19.98
CA LYS A 59 2.63 3.05 19.82
C LYS A 59 3.45 3.34 18.56
N ILE A 60 3.14 4.43 17.83
CA ILE A 60 3.79 4.74 16.55
C ILE A 60 5.32 4.68 16.61
N ASP A 61 5.94 5.24 17.65
CA ASP A 61 7.40 5.25 17.78
C ASP A 61 7.98 3.84 17.93
N SER A 62 7.29 2.97 18.68
CA SER A 62 7.71 1.57 18.87
C SER A 62 7.55 0.77 17.58
N ILE A 63 6.46 0.99 16.85
CA ILE A 63 6.19 0.35 15.55
C ILE A 63 7.27 0.76 14.55
N LEU A 64 7.57 2.05 14.44
CA LEU A 64 8.60 2.56 13.53
C LEU A 64 9.99 2.01 13.88
N ALA A 65 10.33 1.92 15.16
CA ALA A 65 11.61 1.33 15.59
C ALA A 65 11.74 -0.14 15.19
N GLN A 66 10.68 -0.94 15.36
CA GLN A 66 10.66 -2.36 14.95
C GLN A 66 10.75 -2.51 13.42
N LEU A 67 10.03 -1.67 12.67
CA LEU A 67 10.10 -1.68 11.21
C LEU A 67 11.51 -1.33 10.71
N GLU A 68 12.18 -0.35 11.33
CA GLU A 68 13.55 0.00 10.94
C GLU A 68 14.57 -1.09 11.29
N GLN A 69 14.42 -1.76 12.44
CA GLN A 69 15.24 -2.92 12.79
C GLN A 69 15.04 -4.06 11.78
N THR A 70 13.79 -4.32 11.40
CA THR A 70 13.42 -5.33 10.41
C THR A 70 13.99 -5.00 9.04
N ARG A 71 13.84 -3.76 8.58
CA ARG A 71 14.42 -3.26 7.33
C ARG A 71 15.94 -3.50 7.31
N LYS A 72 16.65 -3.10 8.37
CA LYS A 72 18.09 -3.35 8.48
C LYS A 72 18.45 -4.84 8.42
N ARG A 73 17.66 -5.73 9.00
CA ARG A 73 17.89 -7.18 8.97
C ARG A 73 17.68 -7.77 7.57
N ILE A 74 16.60 -7.38 6.90
CA ILE A 74 16.20 -7.89 5.60
C ILE A 74 17.15 -7.41 4.49
N TYR A 75 17.50 -6.12 4.50
CA TYR A 75 18.32 -5.49 3.45
C TYR A 75 19.82 -5.46 3.77
N LYS A 76 20.28 -6.13 4.84
CA LYS A 76 21.71 -6.36 5.11
C LYS A 76 22.30 -7.57 4.37
N LYS A 77 21.48 -8.28 3.58
CA LYS A 77 21.93 -9.39 2.74
C LYS A 77 22.49 -8.90 1.42
#